data_AF-A0A8T5QKA9-F1
#
_entry.id   AF-A0A8T5QKA9-F1
#
_cell.length_a   1.000
_cell.length_b   1.000
_cell.length_c   1.000
_cell.angle_alpha   90.00
_cell.angle_beta   90.00
_cell.angle_gamma   90.00
#
_symmetry.space_group_name_H-M   'P 1'
#
loop_
_entity.id
_entity.type
_entity.pdbx_description
1 polymer ?
#
loop_
_entity_poly.entity_id
_entity_poly.type
_entity_poly.pdbx_seq_one_letter_code
_entity_poly.pdbx_strand_id
1 'polypeptide(L)'
;MRNRYKLTKEQIQTMYDHLEGLAFADKRKRNLLKLFYHMDTPKDVYVKYTSYGVEPDNSIYSEETIECIKPDGSKMNCAKQFDNLKQKMQFDSGLLEIDLDAKGNLIFV
;
A
#
# COMPACT_ATOMS: atom_id res chain seq x y z
N MET A 1 -1.76 -24.31 4.63
CA MET A 1 -1.67 -23.68 5.98
C MET A 1 -2.12 -22.23 5.87
N ARG A 2 -3.23 -21.86 6.51
CA ARG A 2 -3.63 -20.44 6.65
C ARG A 2 -2.77 -19.83 7.74
N ASN A 3 -1.62 -19.25 7.39
CA ASN A 3 -0.88 -18.41 8.32
C ASN A 3 -1.76 -17.20 8.64
N ARG A 4 -2.47 -17.23 9.76
CA ARG A 4 -3.17 -16.07 10.30
C ARG A 4 -2.11 -15.15 10.91
N TYR A 5 -1.47 -14.35 10.07
CA TYR A 5 -0.62 -13.29 10.58
C TYR A 5 -1.52 -12.23 11.21
N LYS A 6 -1.25 -11.90 12.48
CA LYS A 6 -1.96 -10.85 13.19
C LYS A 6 -1.11 -9.59 13.10
N LEU A 7 -1.71 -8.51 12.60
CA LEU A 7 -1.05 -7.21 12.54
C LEU A 7 -0.66 -6.76 13.96
N THR A 8 0.51 -6.14 14.07
CA THR A 8 0.99 -5.56 15.33
C THR A 8 0.28 -4.23 15.61
N LYS A 9 0.36 -3.76 16.85
CA LYS A 9 -0.27 -2.49 17.23
C LYS A 9 0.40 -1.31 16.51
N GLU A 10 1.71 -1.37 16.36
CA GLU A 10 2.53 -0.38 15.67
C GLU A 10 2.14 -0.31 14.20
N GLN A 11 2.02 -1.47 13.54
CA GLN A 11 1.59 -1.56 12.14
C GLN A 11 0.17 -1.03 11.94
N ILE A 12 -0.77 -1.37 12.84
CA ILE A 12 -2.14 -0.84 12.82
C ILE A 12 -2.13 0.68 13.02
N GLN A 13 -1.31 1.21 13.93
CA GLN A 13 -1.20 2.64 14.14
C GLN A 13 -0.66 3.33 12.88
N THR A 14 0.38 2.80 12.25
CA THR A 14 0.92 3.37 11.01
C THR A 14 -0.06 3.29 9.84
N MET A 15 -0.87 2.23 9.76
CA MET A 15 -1.97 2.12 8.80
C MET A 15 -3.03 3.19 9.09
N TYR A 16 -3.43 3.35 10.35
CA TYR A 16 -4.37 4.37 10.77
C TYR A 16 -3.84 5.78 10.48
N ASP A 17 -2.60 6.09 10.83
CA ASP A 17 -1.93 7.36 10.55
C ASP A 17 -1.79 7.60 9.04
N HIS A 18 -1.66 6.55 8.23
CA HIS A 18 -1.68 6.69 6.77
C HIS A 18 -3.07 7.06 6.25
N LEU A 19 -4.11 6.43 6.77
CA LEU A 19 -5.51 6.71 6.43
C LEU A 19 -5.99 8.07 6.99
N GLU A 20 -5.50 8.48 8.16
CA GLU A 20 -5.89 9.70 8.90
C GLU A 20 -4.98 10.90 8.61
N GLY A 21 -3.67 10.71 8.49
CA GLY A 21 -2.69 11.77 8.17
C GLY A 21 -2.89 12.38 6.78
N LEU A 22 -3.77 11.79 5.98
CA LEU A 22 -4.26 12.27 4.70
C LEU A 22 -5.77 12.59 4.76
N ALA A 23 -6.31 12.95 5.94
CA ALA A 23 -7.65 13.48 6.13
C ALA A 23 -7.80 14.85 5.43
N PHE A 24 -7.90 14.80 4.10
CA PHE A 24 -8.11 15.96 3.26
C PHE A 24 -9.58 16.38 3.29
N ALA A 25 -9.82 17.70 3.19
CA ALA A 25 -11.13 18.26 2.88
C ALA A 25 -11.67 17.80 1.51
N ASP A 26 -10.81 17.28 0.62
CA ASP A 26 -11.18 16.78 -0.72
C ASP A 26 -11.37 15.25 -0.74
N LYS A 27 -12.62 14.81 -0.91
CA LYS A 27 -13.04 13.40 -0.98
C LYS A 27 -12.35 12.62 -2.11
N ARG A 28 -11.84 13.27 -3.16
CA ARG A 28 -11.16 12.58 -4.28
C ARG A 28 -9.85 11.90 -3.87
N LYS A 29 -9.20 12.38 -2.81
CA LYS A 29 -7.96 11.79 -2.30
C LYS A 29 -8.18 10.49 -1.50
N ARG A 30 -9.44 10.17 -1.14
CA ARG A 30 -9.78 8.91 -0.46
C ARG A 30 -9.54 7.68 -1.33
N ASN A 31 -9.69 7.80 -2.66
CA ASN A 31 -9.40 6.71 -3.61
C ASN A 31 -7.89 6.44 -3.78
N LEU A 32 -7.03 7.34 -3.26
CA LEU A 32 -5.57 7.19 -3.24
C LEU A 32 -5.06 6.52 -1.95
N LEU A 33 -5.96 6.21 -1.01
CA LEU A 33 -5.67 5.64 0.30
C LEU A 33 -6.12 4.19 0.34
N LYS A 34 -5.47 3.34 -0.46
CA LYS A 34 -5.73 1.91 -0.47
C LYS A 34 -4.60 1.17 0.21
N LEU A 35 -4.98 0.27 1.09
CA LEU A 35 -4.08 -0.69 1.71
C LEU A 35 -4.13 -1.97 0.91
N PHE A 36 -2.99 -2.63 0.78
CA PHE A 36 -2.84 -3.85 0.02
C PHE A 36 -2.11 -4.90 0.84
N TYR A 37 -2.36 -6.15 0.49
CA TYR A 37 -1.77 -7.33 1.08
C TYR A 37 -1.20 -8.22 -0.03
N HIS A 38 -0.09 -8.90 0.25
CA HIS A 38 0.49 -9.87 -0.67
C HIS A 38 0.66 -11.22 0.03
N MET A 39 0.30 -12.31 -0.65
CA MET A 39 0.32 -13.65 -0.05
C MET A 39 1.73 -14.14 0.28
N ASP A 40 2.73 -13.77 -0.53
CA ASP A 40 4.13 -14.19 -0.31
C ASP A 40 4.81 -13.46 0.85
N THR A 41 4.27 -12.32 1.26
CA THR A 41 4.82 -11.46 2.33
C THR A 41 3.72 -11.09 3.33
N PRO A 42 3.14 -12.10 4.02
CA PRO A 42 1.94 -11.94 4.83
C PRO A 42 2.13 -11.06 6.08
N LYS A 43 3.37 -10.64 6.36
CA LYS A 43 3.74 -9.81 7.51
C LYS A 43 3.68 -8.32 7.20
N ASP A 44 3.70 -7.97 5.93
CA ASP A 44 3.79 -6.60 5.47
C ASP A 44 2.43 -6.12 4.96
N VAL A 45 2.17 -4.84 5.13
CA VAL A 45 1.03 -4.15 4.51
C VAL A 45 1.57 -3.18 3.49
N TYR A 46 0.93 -3.09 2.33
CA TYR A 46 1.41 -2.30 1.21
C TYR A 46 0.51 -1.09 0.98
N VAL A 47 1.11 -0.02 0.51
CA VAL A 47 0.42 1.19 0.06
C VAL A 47 0.92 1.48 -1.34
N LYS A 48 -0.01 1.60 -2.29
CA LYS A 48 0.31 1.95 -3.68
C LYS A 48 -0.09 3.38 -3.95
N TYR A 49 0.87 4.18 -4.40
CA TYR A 49 0.66 5.55 -4.85
C TYR A 49 0.89 5.62 -6.35
N THR A 50 -0.07 6.22 -7.06
CA THR A 50 0.09 6.57 -8.47
C THR A 50 0.08 8.10 -8.56
N SER A 51 1.21 8.68 -8.92
CA SER A 51 1.31 10.10 -9.27
C SER A 51 1.18 10.27 -10.78
N TYR A 52 0.56 11.36 -11.20
CA TYR A 52 0.45 11.75 -12.60
C TYR A 52 1.12 13.11 -12.76
N GLY A 53 1.89 13.27 -13.82
CA GLY A 53 2.50 14.54 -14.18
C GLY A 53 2.37 14.80 -15.68
N VAL A 54 2.57 16.07 -16.04
CA VAL A 54 2.59 16.52 -17.42
C VAL A 54 3.98 17.05 -17.72
N GLU A 55 4.62 16.48 -18.73
CA GLU A 55 5.91 16.97 -19.20
C GLU A 55 5.74 18.25 -20.03
N PRO A 56 6.81 19.04 -20.22
CA PRO A 56 6.76 20.27 -21.01
C PRO A 56 6.29 20.10 -22.47
N ASP A 57 6.34 18.88 -23.01
CA ASP A 57 5.85 18.52 -24.34
C ASP A 57 4.36 18.12 -24.38
N ASN A 58 3.65 18.28 -23.26
CA ASN A 58 2.28 17.83 -23.01
C ASN A 58 2.09 16.31 -22.99
N SER A 59 3.15 15.52 -22.89
CA SER A 59 3.02 14.10 -22.59
C SER A 59 2.59 13.90 -21.13
N ILE A 60 1.76 12.88 -20.89
CA ILE A 60 1.30 12.51 -19.56
C ILE A 60 2.15 11.33 -19.10
N TYR A 61 2.81 11.46 -17.96
CA TYR A 61 3.49 10.35 -17.30
C TYR A 61 2.77 9.96 -16.02
N SER A 62 2.89 8.69 -15.66
CA SER A 62 2.43 8.15 -14.39
C SER A 62 3.58 7.43 -13.70
N GLU A 63 3.81 7.74 -12.42
CA GLU A 63 4.81 7.06 -11.60
C GLU A 63 4.12 6.28 -10.48
N GLU A 64 4.41 4.99 -10.41
CA GLU A 64 3.87 4.09 -9.38
C GLU A 64 4.91 3.75 -8.33
N THR A 65 4.62 4.15 -7.09
CA THR A 65 5.44 3.85 -5.90
C THR A 65 4.69 2.92 -4.96
N ILE A 66 5.35 1.84 -4.53
CA ILE A 66 4.83 0.89 -3.54
C ILE A 66 5.63 1.07 -2.25
N GLU A 67 4.98 1.55 -1.21
CA GLU A 67 5.51 1.55 0.15
C GLU A 67 5.01 0.32 0.90
N CYS A 68 5.80 -0.17 1.83
CA CYS A 68 5.41 -1.24 2.72
C CYS A 68 5.58 -0.81 4.18
N ILE A 69 4.59 -1.18 4.97
CA ILE A 69 4.49 -0.98 6.41
C ILE A 69 4.86 -2.30 7.06
N LYS A 70 6.00 -2.31 7.74
CA LYS A 70 6.55 -3.49 8.42
C LYS A 70 5.89 -3.72 9.79
N PRO A 71 6.08 -4.90 10.41
CA PRO A 71 5.53 -5.19 11.74
C PRO A 71 5.98 -4.25 12.86
N ASP A 72 7.08 -3.53 12.68
CA ASP A 72 7.57 -2.52 13.62
C ASP A 72 6.96 -1.12 13.38
N GLY A 73 6.05 -0.99 12.39
CA GLY A 73 5.47 0.28 11.98
C GLY A 73 6.37 1.12 11.04
N SER A 74 7.56 0.65 10.70
CA SER A 74 8.42 1.36 9.75
C SER A 74 7.86 1.32 8.33
N LYS A 75 7.97 2.46 7.63
CA LYS A 75 7.65 2.57 6.20
C LYS A 75 8.93 2.47 5.38
N MET A 76 8.92 1.64 4.35
CA MET A 76 10.02 1.59 3.38
C MET A 76 9.47 1.49 1.96
N ASN A 77 10.21 2.04 0.99
CA ASN A 77 9.87 1.92 -0.42
C ASN A 77 10.24 0.52 -0.92
N CYS A 78 9.26 -0.38 -0.92
CA CYS A 78 9.43 -1.77 -1.35
C CYS A 78 9.63 -1.89 -2.87
N ALA A 79 9.26 -0.87 -3.66
CA ALA A 79 9.50 -0.90 -5.11
C ALA A 79 11.00 -0.96 -5.47
N LYS A 80 11.89 -0.53 -4.56
CA LYS A 80 13.35 -0.60 -4.75
C LYS A 80 13.93 -2.01 -4.55
N GLN A 81 13.13 -2.98 -4.12
CA GLN A 81 13.58 -4.36 -3.92
C GLN A 81 13.46 -5.22 -5.17
N PHE A 82 12.87 -4.70 -6.26
CA PHE A 82 12.72 -5.43 -7.51
C PHE A 82 13.84 -5.07 -8.48
N ASP A 83 14.53 -6.09 -9.00
CA ASP A 83 15.67 -5.91 -9.92
C ASP A 83 15.23 -5.48 -11.32
N ASN A 84 13.99 -5.79 -11.69
CA ASN A 84 13.46 -5.51 -13.02
C ASN A 84 11.94 -5.30 -13.02
N LEU A 85 11.43 -4.73 -14.12
CA LEU A 85 10.02 -4.41 -14.31
C LEU A 85 9.13 -5.66 -14.23
N LYS A 86 9.59 -6.81 -14.74
CA LYS A 86 8.82 -8.05 -14.74
C LYS A 86 8.53 -8.52 -13.32
N GLN A 87 9.52 -8.49 -12.43
CA GLN A 87 9.34 -8.82 -11.00
C GLN A 87 8.38 -7.86 -10.32
N LYS A 88 8.54 -6.55 -10.58
CA LYS A 88 7.64 -5.52 -10.04
C LYS A 88 6.18 -5.78 -10.46
N MET A 89 5.94 -6.05 -11.75
CA MET A 89 4.59 -6.31 -12.26
C MET A 89 3.99 -7.60 -11.71
N GLN A 90 4.79 -8.67 -11.57
CA GLN A 90 4.32 -9.92 -10.95
C GLN A 90 3.91 -9.68 -9.50
N PHE A 91 4.71 -8.95 -8.73
CA PHE A 91 4.39 -8.59 -7.36
C PHE A 91 3.12 -7.72 -7.29
N ASP A 92 3.03 -6.68 -8.12
CA ASP A 92 1.87 -5.78 -8.17
C ASP A 92 0.58 -6.53 -8.55
N SER A 93 0.67 -7.52 -9.45
CA SER A 93 -0.48 -8.38 -9.82
C SER A 93 -0.97 -9.29 -8.68
N GLY A 94 -0.11 -9.55 -7.69
CA GLY A 94 -0.44 -10.34 -6.51
C GLY A 94 -0.97 -9.52 -5.33
N LEU A 95 -1.06 -8.19 -5.48
CA LEU A 95 -1.61 -7.32 -4.45
C LEU A 95 -3.12 -7.45 -4.37
N LEU A 96 -3.60 -7.73 -3.17
CA LEU A 96 -5.01 -7.80 -2.81
C LEU A 96 -5.37 -6.57 -1.99
N GLU A 97 -6.41 -5.85 -2.40
CA GLU A 97 -6.92 -4.71 -1.63
C GLU A 97 -7.48 -5.19 -0.29
N ILE A 98 -7.13 -4.47 0.77
CA ILE A 98 -7.57 -4.76 2.13
C ILE A 98 -8.13 -3.52 2.80
N ASP A 99 -9.10 -3.74 3.67
CA ASP A 99 -9.66 -2.74 4.58
C ASP A 99 -9.59 -3.27 6.02
N LEU A 100 -9.76 -2.39 7.00
CA LEU A 100 -9.82 -2.74 8.41
C LEU A 100 -11.27 -2.63 8.92
N ASP A 101 -11.77 -3.72 9.50
CA ASP A 101 -13.04 -3.67 10.22
C ASP A 101 -12.91 -2.85 11.52
N ALA A 102 -14.05 -2.49 12.13
CA ALA A 102 -14.08 -1.73 13.39
C ALA A 102 -13.41 -2.46 14.60
N LYS A 103 -12.98 -3.72 14.42
CA LYS A 103 -12.27 -4.54 15.41
C LYS A 103 -10.80 -4.76 15.04
N GLY A 104 -10.31 -4.14 13.96
CA GLY A 104 -8.94 -4.26 13.47
C GLY A 104 -8.63 -5.56 12.72
N ASN A 105 -9.64 -6.28 12.24
CA ASN A 105 -9.43 -7.42 11.35
C ASN A 105 -9.29 -6.96 9.90
N LEU A 106 -8.40 -7.62 9.16
CA LEU A 106 -8.27 -7.43 7.72
C LEU A 106 -9.49 -8.00 6.99
N ILE A 107 -10.13 -7.16 6.20
CA ILE A 107 -11.15 -7.51 5.22
C ILE A 107 -10.50 -7.43 3.84
N PHE A 108 -10.68 -8.46 3.01
CA PHE A 108 -10.32 -8.39 1.60
C PHE A 108 -11.49 -7.79 0.83
N VAL A 109 -11.23 -6.75 0.03
CA VAL A 109 -12.24 -6.01 -0.74
C VAL A 109 -12.36 -6.59 -2.15
#